data_AF-A0A183DIK4-F1
#
_entry.id   AF-A0A183DIK4-F1
#
_cell.length_a   1.000
_cell.length_b   1.000
_cell.length_c   1.000
_cell.angle_alpha   90.00
_cell.angle_beta   90.00
_cell.angle_gamma   90.00
#
_symmetry.space_group_name_H-M   'P 1'
#
loop_
_entity.id
_entity.type
_entity.pdbx_description
1 polymer ?
#
loop_
_entity_poly.entity_id
_entity_poly.type
_entity_poly.pdbx_seq_one_letter_code
_entity_poly.pdbx_strand_id
1 'polypeptide(L)'
;LQRRETDPENAEKIDRFIEKIENLLNLQDVFTLRIRDVSGNSFVQNPNPLHVDEQCVIVRFSRNLADNKLLGLVEDDAENEACCYNRKTNLINTGI
;
A
#
# COMPACT_ATOMS: atom_id res chain seq x y z
N LEU A 1 -11.24 6.79 27.97
CA LEU A 1 -12.05 7.71 28.81
C LEU A 1 -11.52 9.14 28.75
N GLN A 2 -10.22 9.39 28.96
CA GLN A 2 -9.61 10.74 28.97
C GLN A 2 -9.99 11.65 27.77
N ARG A 3 -10.04 11.13 26.53
CA ARG A 3 -10.43 11.93 25.35
C ARG A 3 -11.87 12.45 25.41
N ARG A 4 -12.82 11.70 25.98
CA ARG A 4 -14.23 12.12 26.09
C ARG A 4 -14.40 13.29 27.06
N GLU A 5 -13.49 13.44 28.02
CA GLU A 5 -13.50 14.52 28.99
C GLU A 5 -12.77 15.77 28.47
N THR A 6 -11.68 15.60 27.73
CA THR A 6 -10.85 16.72 27.24
C THR A 6 -11.27 17.25 25.87
N ASP A 7 -11.87 16.40 25.03
CA ASP A 7 -12.26 16.72 23.65
C ASP A 7 -13.45 15.85 23.20
N PRO A 8 -14.66 16.18 23.68
CA PRO A 8 -15.86 15.37 23.44
C PRO A 8 -16.25 15.32 21.95
N GLU A 9 -15.98 16.37 21.18
CA GLU A 9 -16.34 16.42 19.75
C GLU A 9 -15.52 15.42 18.94
N ASN A 10 -14.19 15.39 19.12
CA ASN A 10 -13.38 14.41 18.42
C ASN A 10 -13.61 12.99 18.93
N ALA A 11 -13.94 12.82 20.21
CA ALA A 11 -14.33 11.52 20.74
C ALA A 11 -15.59 10.98 20.05
N GLU A 12 -16.62 11.82 19.84
CA GLU A 12 -17.84 11.43 19.13
C GLU A 12 -17.55 11.05 17.66
N LYS A 13 -16.69 11.81 16.97
CA LYS A 13 -16.27 11.47 15.59
C LYS A 13 -15.58 10.13 15.51
N ILE A 14 -14.73 9.81 16.48
CA ILE A 14 -14.05 8.51 16.57
C ILE A 14 -15.06 7.40 16.83
N ASP A 15 -15.99 7.59 17.77
CA ASP A 15 -17.02 6.61 18.10
C ASP A 15 -17.87 6.26 16.86
N ARG A 16 -18.31 7.27 16.09
CA ARG A 16 -19.03 7.05 14.81
C ARG A 16 -18.19 6.34 13.75
N PHE A 17 -16.88 6.60 13.71
CA PHE A 17 -15.99 5.91 12.77
C PHE A 17 -15.83 4.43 13.14
N ILE A 18 -15.73 4.13 14.44
CA ILE A 18 -15.68 2.74 14.94
C ILE A 18 -16.96 1.99 14.56
N GLU A 19 -18.14 2.59 14.82
CA GLU A 19 -19.43 2.01 14.44
C GLU A 19 -19.50 1.67 12.95
N LYS A 20 -19.01 2.59 12.08
CA LYS A 20 -18.92 2.32 10.64
C LYS A 20 -18.04 1.12 10.32
N ILE A 21 -16.88 0.97 10.97
CA ILE A 21 -16.00 -0.18 10.76
C ILE A 21 -16.68 -1.47 11.25
N GLU A 22 -17.38 -1.45 12.38
CA GLU A 22 -18.12 -2.59 12.90
C GLU A 22 -19.22 -3.05 11.93
N ASN A 23 -19.97 -2.12 11.33
CA ASN A 23 -20.99 -2.44 10.33
C ASN A 23 -20.39 -3.11 9.08
N LEU A 24 -19.22 -2.64 8.64
CA LEU A 24 -18.49 -3.25 7.51
C LEU A 24 -18.00 -4.67 7.85
N LEU A 25 -17.48 -4.88 9.07
CA LEU A 25 -17.03 -6.20 9.54
C LEU A 25 -18.19 -7.18 9.67
N ASN A 26 -19.37 -6.70 10.08
CA ASN A 26 -20.60 -7.48 10.18
C ASN A 26 -21.34 -7.66 8.83
N LEU A 27 -20.72 -7.23 7.72
CA LEU A 27 -21.27 -7.33 6.36
C LEU A 27 -22.64 -6.62 6.20
N GLN A 28 -22.91 -5.59 7.01
CA GLN A 28 -24.15 -4.81 6.92
C GLN A 28 -24.12 -3.80 5.78
N ASP A 29 -22.92 -3.35 5.41
CA ASP A 29 -22.69 -2.36 4.35
C ASP A 29 -21.71 -2.90 3.30
N VAL A 30 -21.98 -2.60 2.02
CA VAL A 30 -21.07 -2.90 0.91
C VAL A 30 -20.02 -1.80 0.79
N PHE A 31 -18.76 -2.18 0.56
CA PHE A 31 -17.67 -1.24 0.37
C PHE A 31 -16.66 -1.71 -0.68
N THR A 32 -15.79 -0.79 -1.09
CA THR A 32 -14.66 -1.09 -1.97
C THR A 32 -13.36 -0.88 -1.23
N LEU A 33 -12.57 -1.94 -1.09
CA LEU A 33 -11.21 -1.86 -0.56
C LEU A 33 -10.24 -1.51 -1.70
N ARG A 34 -9.52 -0.38 -1.57
CA ARG A 34 -8.47 0.02 -2.53
C ARG A 34 -7.11 -0.10 -1.86
N ILE A 35 -6.28 -1.02 -2.36
CA ILE A 35 -4.90 -1.22 -1.91
C ILE A 35 -3.97 -0.72 -3.01
N ARG A 36 -3.10 0.24 -2.69
CA ARG A 36 -1.99 0.67 -3.55
C ARG A 36 -0.69 0.34 -2.84
N ASP A 37 0.03 -0.65 -3.33
CA ASP A 37 1.34 -1.03 -2.84
C ASP A 37 2.37 -0.88 -3.96
N VAL A 38 3.32 0.03 -3.75
CA VAL A 38 4.39 0.32 -4.72
C VAL A 38 5.50 -0.73 -4.73
N SER A 39 5.60 -1.53 -3.66
CA SER A 39 6.55 -2.65 -3.59
C SER A 39 6.07 -3.86 -4.39
N GLY A 40 4.76 -3.97 -4.59
CA GLY A 40 4.12 -5.11 -5.27
C GLY A 40 4.05 -6.39 -4.43
N ASN A 41 4.27 -6.30 -3.11
CA ASN A 41 4.30 -7.47 -2.21
C ASN A 41 2.95 -7.76 -1.55
N SER A 42 1.98 -6.85 -1.65
CA SER A 42 0.62 -7.05 -1.15
C SER A 42 -0.14 -8.05 -2.01
N PHE A 43 -0.95 -8.90 -1.36
CA PHE A 43 -1.73 -9.94 -2.02
C PHE A 43 -3.15 -10.00 -1.45
N VAL A 44 -4.13 -10.18 -2.34
CA VAL A 44 -5.53 -10.46 -1.99
C VAL A 44 -5.87 -11.84 -2.56
N GLN A 45 -6.31 -12.76 -1.69
CA GLN A 45 -6.61 -14.13 -2.09
C GLN A 45 -7.90 -14.19 -2.90
N ASN A 46 -7.84 -14.82 -4.07
CA ASN A 46 -9.04 -15.23 -4.80
C ASN A 46 -9.67 -16.46 -4.09
N PRO A 47 -10.92 -16.37 -3.60
CA PRO A 47 -11.59 -17.48 -2.92
C PRO A 47 -11.85 -18.69 -3.85
N ASN A 48 -11.92 -18.48 -5.16
CA ASN A 48 -12.06 -19.54 -6.17
C ASN A 48 -10.86 -19.53 -7.13
N PRO A 49 -9.74 -20.17 -6.77
CA PRO A 49 -8.47 -20.05 -7.50
C PRO A 49 -8.50 -20.62 -8.92
N LEU A 50 -9.51 -21.44 -9.26
CA LEU A 50 -9.68 -21.99 -10.60
C LEU A 50 -10.41 -21.04 -11.57
N HIS A 51 -10.99 -19.96 -11.06
CA HIS A 51 -11.79 -19.01 -11.84
C HIS A 51 -11.28 -17.58 -11.64
N VAL A 52 -11.62 -16.68 -12.56
CA VAL A 52 -11.36 -15.24 -12.40
C VAL A 52 -12.29 -14.68 -11.34
N ASP A 53 -11.76 -13.89 -10.41
CA ASP A 53 -12.55 -13.18 -9.40
C ASP A 53 -13.11 -11.88 -9.99
N GLU A 54 -14.42 -11.81 -10.21
CA GLU A 54 -15.11 -10.63 -10.76
C GLU A 54 -15.16 -9.45 -9.78
N GLN A 55 -14.98 -9.71 -8.48
CA GLN A 55 -15.02 -8.69 -7.43
C GLN A 55 -13.65 -8.06 -7.15
N CYS A 56 -12.59 -8.60 -7.76
CA CYS A 56 -11.22 -8.13 -7.56
C CYS A 56 -10.60 -7.62 -8.88
N VAL A 57 -10.25 -6.33 -8.91
CA VAL A 57 -9.57 -5.72 -10.06
C VAL A 57 -8.11 -5.44 -9.70
N ILE A 58 -7.19 -6.04 -10.44
CA ILE A 58 -5.75 -5.84 -10.28
C ILE A 58 -5.24 -4.89 -11.36
N VAL A 59 -4.66 -3.76 -10.95
CA VAL A 59 -4.01 -2.80 -11.86
C VAL A 59 -2.51 -2.79 -11.60
N ARG A 60 -1.73 -3.14 -12.63
CA ARG A 60 -0.27 -3.02 -12.60
C ARG A 60 0.14 -1.65 -13.15
N PHE A 61 1.08 -1.00 -12.48
CA PHE A 61 1.57 0.32 -12.86
C PHE A 61 3.09 0.38 -12.77
N SER A 62 3.70 1.26 -13.57
CA SER A 62 5.12 1.59 -13.43
C SER A 62 5.30 2.56 -12.28
N ARG A 63 6.26 2.28 -11.39
CA ARG A 63 6.65 3.20 -10.31
C ARG A 63 7.12 4.52 -10.91
N ASN A 64 6.79 5.61 -10.23
CA ASN A 64 7.39 6.91 -10.50
C ASN A 64 8.60 7.15 -9.56
N LEU A 65 9.31 8.25 -9.76
CA LEU A 65 10.47 8.63 -8.94
C LEU A 65 10.14 8.68 -7.43
N ALA A 66 8.96 9.20 -7.05
CA ALA A 66 8.55 9.28 -5.65
C ALA A 66 8.32 7.89 -5.04
N ASP A 67 7.71 6.97 -5.79
CA ASP A 67 7.55 5.58 -5.38
C ASP A 67 8.92 4.89 -5.22
N ASN A 68 9.88 5.17 -6.11
CA ASN A 68 11.24 4.62 -6.04
C ASN A 68 12.03 5.18 -4.84
N LYS A 69 11.88 6.47 -4.52
CA LYS A 69 12.45 7.08 -3.30
C LYS A 69 11.83 6.49 -2.04
N LEU A 70 10.51 6.34 -2.01
CA LEU A 70 9.80 5.72 -0.89
C LEU A 70 10.30 4.29 -0.59
N LEU A 71 10.68 3.55 -1.63
CA LEU A 71 11.25 2.21 -1.51
C LEU A 71 12.77 2.21 -1.20
N GLY A 72 13.40 3.38 -1.08
CA GLY A 72 14.84 3.50 -0.88
C GLY A 72 15.68 3.03 -2.08
N LEU A 73 15.08 2.99 -3.27
CA LEU A 73 15.77 2.60 -4.50
C LEU A 73 16.55 3.75 -5.12
N VAL A 74 16.21 4.99 -4.77
CA VAL A 74 16.81 6.24 -5.23
C VAL A 74 17.01 7.14 -4.02
N GLU A 75 18.06 7.97 -4.03
CA GLU A 75 18.33 8.96 -2.98
C GLU A 75 17.21 10.01 -2.87
N ASP A 76 16.96 10.50 -1.65
CA ASP A 76 15.84 11.41 -1.36
C ASP A 76 15.97 12.76 -2.10
N ASP A 77 17.19 13.23 -2.35
CA ASP A 77 17.51 14.47 -3.06
C ASP A 77 17.64 14.31 -4.58
N ALA A 78 17.62 13.08 -5.11
CA ALA A 78 17.75 12.85 -6.54
C ALA A 78 16.59 13.47 -7.33
N GLU A 79 16.90 14.31 -8.31
CA GLU A 79 15.87 14.97 -9.15
C GLU A 79 15.43 14.11 -10.34
N ASN A 80 16.13 13.01 -10.60
CA ASN A 80 15.83 12.05 -11.67
C ASN A 80 16.27 10.62 -11.29
N GLU A 81 15.81 9.63 -12.06
CA GLU A 81 16.12 8.22 -11.83
C GLU A 81 17.56 7.83 -12.23
N ALA A 82 18.33 8.75 -12.85
CA ALA A 82 19.66 8.44 -13.40
C ALA A 82 20.72 8.21 -12.32
N CYS A 83 20.50 8.65 -11.08
CA CYS A 83 21.46 8.48 -9.99
C CYS A 83 21.75 7.00 -9.64
N CYS A 84 20.91 6.04 -10.05
CA CYS A 84 21.09 4.64 -9.66
C CYS A 84 21.80 3.73 -10.68
N TYR A 85 22.20 4.26 -11.85
CA TYR A 85 22.92 3.46 -12.87
C TYR A 85 24.45 3.40 -12.69
N ASN A 86 24.99 4.06 -11.65
CA ASN A 86 26.44 4.13 -11.41
C ASN A 86 26.96 3.16 -10.34
N ARG A 87 26.24 2.07 -10.02
CA ARG A 87 26.86 0.92 -9.35
C ARG A 87 27.66 0.15 -10.39
N LYS A 88 28.86 0.67 -10.71
CA LYS A 88 29.84 0.06 -11.62
C LYS A 88 29.89 -1.45 -11.37
N THR A 89 29.54 -2.20 -12.41
CA THR A 89 29.95 -3.57 -12.61
C THR A 89 31.47 -3.65 -12.48
N ASN A 90 31.94 -4.06 -11.32
CA ASN A 90 33.28 -4.58 -11.09
C ASN A 90 33.20 -5.41 -9.82
N LEU A 91 33.00 -6.71 -9.97
CA LEU A 91 33.73 -7.75 -9.24
C LEU A 91 33.43 -9.11 -9.89
N ILE A 92 34.51 -9.68 -10.43
CA ILE A 92 34.85 -11.08 -10.70
C ILE A 92 34.12 -11.88 -11.79
N ASN A 93 34.81 -11.87 -12.94
CA ASN A 93 35.00 -13.01 -13.83
C ASN A 93 35.42 -14.25 -13.01
N THR A 94 34.66 -15.34 -13.08
CA THR A 94 35.19 -16.71 -12.89
C THR A 94 34.55 -17.60 -13.94
N GLY A 95 35.33 -17.96 -14.97
CA GLY A 95 35.10 -19.21 -15.69
C GLY A 95 35.28 -20.38 -14.71
N ILE A 96 34.40 -21.37 -14.75
CA ILE A 96 34.33 -22.52 -15.65
C ILE A 96 32.84 -22.90 -15.72
#